data_AF-A0A480AVJ8-F1
#
_entry.id   AF-A0A480AVJ8-F1
#
_cell.length_a   1.000
_cell.length_b   1.000
_cell.length_c   1.000
_cell.angle_alpha   90.00
_cell.angle_beta   90.00
_cell.angle_gamma   90.00
#
_symmetry.space_group_name_H-M   'P 1'
#
loop_
_entity.id
_entity.type
_entity.pdbx_description
1 polymer ?
#
loop_
_entity_poly.entity_id
_entity_poly.type
_entity_poly.pdbx_seq_one_letter_code
_entity_poly.pdbx_strand_id
1 'polypeptide(L)'
;MLFLEAVGDFVLTTKVTSKPLHQYDQAGLMVRVSSACWLKTSVEFEPVGSSRLGAVVTNGQYSDWSTQPIAAEQRTVWFRIRAEDSDYIVDTSFNGQKWEQIRMARLLERPAMKSVYCGLYACSPKAAGYQAEFSFLNFEPGRLS
;
A
#
# COMPACT_ATOMS: atom_id res chain seq x y z
N MET A 1 11.71 -2.72 5.11
CA MET A 1 11.09 -1.64 4.32
C MET A 1 12.16 -1.07 3.43
N LEU A 2 11.84 -0.84 2.15
CA LEU A 2 12.69 -0.10 1.24
C LEU A 2 11.98 1.22 0.96
N PHE A 3 12.61 2.34 1.28
CA PHE A 3 12.01 3.66 1.16
C PHE A 3 12.81 4.55 0.20
N LEU A 4 12.06 5.39 -0.50
CA LEU A 4 12.51 6.56 -1.25
C LEU A 4 12.00 7.79 -0.51
N GLU A 5 12.75 8.89 -0.57
CA GLU A 5 12.27 10.21 -0.15
C GLU A 5 11.63 10.91 -1.37
N ALA A 6 10.40 11.38 -1.22
CA ALA A 6 9.61 11.99 -2.28
C ALA A 6 9.17 13.41 -1.91
N VAL A 7 9.23 14.32 -2.88
CA VAL A 7 8.81 15.73 -2.77
C VAL A 7 7.73 16.00 -3.81
N GLY A 8 6.69 16.73 -3.41
CA GLY A 8 5.58 17.09 -4.29
C GLY A 8 4.66 15.92 -4.60
N ASP A 9 4.03 16.00 -5.77
CA ASP A 9 3.13 14.98 -6.29
C ASP A 9 3.93 13.84 -6.92
N PHE A 10 3.43 12.62 -6.80
CA PHE A 10 4.06 11.44 -7.37
C PHE A 10 3.10 10.28 -7.55
N VAL A 11 3.51 9.32 -8.37
CA VAL A 11 2.85 8.03 -8.54
C VAL A 11 3.85 6.93 -8.20
N LEU A 12 3.47 6.06 -7.28
CA LEU A 12 4.25 4.91 -6.85
C LEU A 12 3.50 3.63 -7.24
N THR A 13 4.14 2.75 -8.00
CA THR A 13 3.51 1.51 -8.49
C THR A 13 4.40 0.29 -8.24
N THR A 14 3.80 -0.83 -7.86
CA THR A 14 4.49 -2.12 -7.71
C THR A 14 3.59 -3.28 -8.14
N LYS A 15 4.21 -4.42 -8.44
CA LYS A 15 3.55 -5.72 -8.52
C LYS A 15 4.06 -6.61 -7.40
N VAL A 16 3.14 -7.21 -6.64
CA VAL A 16 3.45 -8.12 -5.53
C VAL A 16 2.93 -9.50 -5.85
N THR A 17 3.78 -10.52 -5.72
CA THR A 17 3.37 -11.93 -5.68
C THR A 17 3.63 -12.46 -4.29
N SER A 18 2.56 -12.86 -3.59
CA SER A 18 2.57 -13.22 -2.17
C SER A 18 2.51 -14.75 -2.00
N LYS A 19 3.38 -15.29 -1.16
CA LYS A 19 3.34 -16.69 -0.68
C LYS A 19 3.19 -16.67 0.86
N PRO A 20 1.97 -16.34 1.36
CA PRO A 20 1.73 -16.21 2.78
C PRO A 20 1.69 -17.58 3.47
N LEU A 21 2.06 -17.61 4.75
CA LEU A 21 1.94 -18.79 5.60
C LEU A 21 1.04 -18.54 6.81
N HIS A 22 1.09 -17.33 7.37
CA HIS A 22 0.41 -17.01 8.62
C HIS A 22 -0.61 -15.89 8.42
N GLN A 23 -1.67 -15.94 9.23
CA GLN A 23 -2.69 -14.90 9.25
C GLN A 23 -2.04 -13.51 9.38
N TYR A 24 -2.54 -12.56 8.58
CA TYR A 24 -2.08 -11.17 8.49
C TYR A 24 -0.73 -10.94 7.82
N ASP A 25 -0.13 -11.98 7.21
CA ASP A 25 0.96 -11.79 6.26
C ASP A 25 0.52 -10.82 5.16
N GLN A 26 1.31 -9.76 4.95
CA GLN A 26 0.92 -8.66 4.09
C GLN A 26 2.12 -7.96 3.47
N ALA A 27 1.99 -7.62 2.18
CA ALA A 27 2.99 -6.83 1.46
C ALA A 27 2.34 -5.94 0.41
N GLY A 28 2.97 -4.80 0.15
CA GLY A 28 2.48 -3.80 -0.79
C GLY A 28 3.25 -2.48 -0.69
N LEU A 29 2.52 -1.37 -0.76
CA LEU A 29 3.09 -0.02 -0.73
C LEU A 29 2.79 0.70 0.58
N MET A 30 3.69 1.59 0.97
CA MET A 30 3.51 2.50 2.09
C MET A 30 3.93 3.91 1.72
N VAL A 31 3.20 4.91 2.23
CA VAL A 31 3.64 6.30 2.38
C VAL A 31 3.69 6.62 3.87
N ARG A 32 4.76 7.26 4.31
CA ARG A 32 5.01 7.62 5.71
C ARG A 32 5.39 9.09 5.80
N VAL A 33 4.52 9.87 6.43
CA VAL A 33 4.75 11.30 6.74
C VAL A 33 5.46 11.40 8.08
N SER A 34 4.99 10.64 9.08
CA SER A 34 5.60 10.54 10.41
C SER A 34 5.34 9.16 11.04
N SER A 35 5.65 8.98 12.32
CA SER A 35 5.22 7.79 13.07
C SER A 35 3.72 7.76 13.35
N ALA A 36 3.05 8.91 13.38
CA ALA A 36 1.63 9.06 13.68
C ALA A 36 0.76 9.32 12.43
N CYS A 37 1.38 9.59 11.28
CA CYS A 37 0.69 9.86 10.02
C CYS A 37 1.30 9.04 8.86
N TRP A 38 0.55 8.05 8.36
CA TRP A 38 0.99 7.16 7.30
C TRP A 38 -0.17 6.47 6.58
N LEU A 39 0.10 5.94 5.40
CA LEU A 39 -0.82 5.12 4.60
C LEU A 39 -0.11 3.85 4.16
N LYS A 40 -0.79 2.70 4.23
CA LYS A 40 -0.32 1.44 3.61
C LYS A 40 -1.43 0.78 2.81
N THR A 41 -1.07 0.00 1.81
CA THR A 41 -2.00 -0.86 1.05
C THR A 41 -1.39 -2.21 0.75
N SER A 42 -2.19 -3.27 0.89
CA SER A 42 -1.76 -4.65 0.72
C SER A 42 -2.95 -5.61 0.61
N VAL A 43 -2.65 -6.88 0.35
CA VAL A 43 -3.52 -8.00 0.74
C VAL A 43 -3.08 -8.51 2.10
N GLU A 44 -4.01 -8.58 3.06
CA GLU A 44 -3.83 -9.28 4.33
C GLU A 44 -4.35 -10.72 4.20
N PHE A 45 -3.48 -11.68 4.45
CA PHE A 45 -3.81 -13.10 4.30
C PHE A 45 -4.70 -13.62 5.42
N GLU A 46 -5.73 -14.36 5.02
CA GLU A 46 -6.58 -15.16 5.91
C GLU A 46 -6.41 -16.66 5.55
N PRO A 47 -6.07 -17.54 6.52
CA PRO A 47 -5.89 -18.97 6.25
C PRO A 47 -7.18 -19.69 5.83
N VAL A 48 -8.34 -19.17 6.22
CA VAL A 48 -9.65 -19.74 5.94
C VAL A 48 -10.50 -18.72 5.20
N GLY A 49 -10.96 -19.07 4.00
CA GLY A 49 -11.82 -18.22 3.18
C GLY A 49 -11.08 -17.12 2.41
N SER A 50 -11.77 -16.03 2.10
CA SER A 50 -11.22 -14.92 1.33
C SER A 50 -10.23 -14.10 2.15
N SER A 51 -9.10 -13.73 1.54
CA SER A 51 -8.18 -12.74 2.11
C SER A 51 -8.79 -11.33 2.03
N ARG A 52 -8.11 -10.33 2.61
CA ARG A 52 -8.58 -8.94 2.63
C ARG A 52 -7.65 -8.03 1.84
N LEU A 53 -8.12 -7.52 0.71
CA LEU A 53 -7.47 -6.43 -0.01
C LEU A 53 -7.88 -5.11 0.63
N GLY A 54 -6.94 -4.20 0.86
CA GLY A 54 -7.31 -2.95 1.50
C GLY A 54 -6.22 -1.89 1.60
N ALA A 55 -6.59 -0.80 2.27
CA ALA A 55 -5.69 0.25 2.67
C ALA A 55 -5.97 0.66 4.12
N VAL A 56 -4.91 1.03 4.84
CA VAL A 56 -5.01 1.61 6.19
C VAL A 56 -4.40 3.00 6.14
N VAL A 57 -5.17 3.97 6.64
CA VAL A 57 -4.77 5.37 6.75
C VAL A 57 -4.72 5.72 8.22
N THR A 58 -3.57 6.13 8.70
CA THR A 58 -3.37 6.55 10.09
C THR A 58 -3.12 8.05 10.13
N ASN A 59 -3.91 8.77 10.95
CA ASN A 59 -3.77 10.19 11.23
C ASN A 59 -3.83 10.40 12.75
N GLY A 60 -2.78 10.99 13.34
CA GLY A 60 -2.74 11.29 14.77
C GLY A 60 -2.95 10.04 15.65
N GLN A 61 -2.39 8.89 15.25
CA GLN A 61 -2.54 7.56 15.89
C GLN A 61 -3.87 6.83 15.66
N TYR A 62 -4.88 7.49 15.07
CA TYR A 62 -6.13 6.84 14.71
C TYR A 62 -6.03 6.23 13.32
N SER A 63 -6.38 4.95 13.19
CA SER A 63 -6.29 4.21 11.92
C SER A 63 -7.68 3.88 11.37
N ASP A 64 -7.92 4.22 10.11
CA ASP A 64 -9.13 3.90 9.36
C ASP A 64 -8.79 2.95 8.21
N TRP A 65 -9.61 1.92 8.05
CA TRP A 65 -9.35 0.75 7.22
C TRP A 65 -10.42 0.66 6.14
N SER A 66 -10.03 0.61 4.87
CA SER A 66 -10.90 0.08 3.81
C SER A 66 -10.48 -1.35 3.51
N THR A 67 -11.45 -2.27 3.46
CA THR A 67 -11.19 -3.68 3.14
C THR A 67 -12.26 -4.22 2.22
N GLN A 68 -11.86 -5.06 1.27
CA GLN A 68 -12.74 -5.84 0.42
C GLN A 68 -12.25 -7.30 0.37
N PRO A 69 -13.17 -8.27 0.21
CA PRO A 69 -12.77 -9.66 0.03
C PRO A 69 -12.02 -9.82 -1.30
N ILE A 70 -11.00 -10.67 -1.28
CA ILE A 70 -10.27 -11.11 -2.46
C ILE A 70 -10.15 -12.64 -2.45
N ALA A 71 -10.28 -13.27 -3.61
CA ALA A 71 -10.18 -14.72 -3.74
C ALA A 71 -8.87 -15.25 -3.14
N ALA A 72 -8.94 -16.38 -2.44
CA ALA A 72 -7.78 -16.95 -1.76
C ALA A 72 -6.67 -17.31 -2.74
N GLU A 73 -7.02 -17.64 -3.98
CA GLU A 73 -6.11 -18.03 -5.06
C GLU A 73 -5.41 -16.81 -5.69
N GLN A 74 -5.92 -15.60 -5.46
CA GLN A 74 -5.35 -14.38 -6.01
C GLN A 74 -4.06 -14.00 -5.24
N ARG A 75 -2.93 -14.53 -5.72
CA ARG A 75 -1.62 -14.31 -5.10
C ARG A 75 -0.83 -13.14 -5.66
N THR A 76 -1.22 -12.63 -6.83
CA THR A 76 -0.51 -11.54 -7.50
C THR A 76 -1.39 -10.31 -7.62
N VAL A 77 -0.95 -9.18 -7.08
CA VAL A 77 -1.72 -7.93 -7.09
C VAL A 77 -0.78 -6.77 -7.41
N TRP A 78 -1.27 -5.82 -8.21
CA TRP A 78 -0.61 -4.56 -8.47
C TRP A 78 -1.22 -3.49 -7.56
N PHE A 79 -0.34 -2.67 -6.99
CA PHE A 79 -0.72 -1.55 -6.14
C PHE A 79 -0.19 -0.26 -6.73
N ARG A 80 -0.98 0.80 -6.65
CA ARG A 80 -0.57 2.15 -7.00
C ARG A 80 -1.02 3.14 -5.94
N ILE A 81 -0.12 4.01 -5.52
CA ILE A 81 -0.42 5.18 -4.69
C ILE A 81 -0.14 6.42 -5.53
N ARG A 82 -1.12 7.32 -5.60
CA ARG A 82 -0.99 8.65 -6.21
C ARG A 82 -1.01 9.68 -5.08
N ALA A 83 0.03 10.49 -4.99
CA ALA A 83 0.08 11.65 -4.12
C ALA A 83 -0.30 12.88 -4.94
N GLU A 84 -1.39 13.53 -4.54
CA GLU A 84 -1.91 14.76 -5.14
C GLU A 84 -2.09 15.79 -4.02
N ASP A 85 -1.11 16.68 -3.87
CA ASP A 85 -0.92 17.60 -2.75
C ASP A 85 -0.85 16.88 -1.39
N SER A 86 -1.97 16.89 -0.65
CA SER A 86 -2.13 16.24 0.65
C SER A 86 -3.04 15.02 0.61
N ASP A 87 -3.66 14.76 -0.54
CA ASP A 87 -4.57 13.66 -0.76
C ASP A 87 -3.83 12.51 -1.44
N TYR A 88 -4.12 11.30 -0.96
CA TYR A 88 -3.53 10.07 -1.42
C TYR A 88 -4.62 9.15 -1.95
N ILE A 89 -4.48 8.77 -3.21
CA ILE A 89 -5.36 7.83 -3.87
C ILE A 89 -4.67 6.47 -3.99
N VAL A 90 -5.38 5.43 -3.58
CA VAL A 90 -4.92 4.05 -3.66
C VAL A 90 -5.73 3.33 -4.73
N ASP A 91 -5.04 2.88 -5.76
CA ASP A 91 -5.59 2.03 -6.82
C ASP A 91 -4.96 0.63 -6.76
N THR A 92 -5.71 -0.36 -7.22
CA THR A 92 -5.25 -1.75 -7.34
C THR A 92 -5.57 -2.31 -8.71
N SER A 93 -4.82 -3.33 -9.12
CA SER A 93 -5.08 -4.06 -10.37
C SER A 93 -4.74 -5.54 -10.23
N PHE A 94 -5.47 -6.38 -10.96
CA PHE A 94 -5.19 -7.82 -11.06
C PHE A 94 -4.50 -8.23 -12.37
N ASN A 95 -4.33 -7.29 -13.31
CA ASN A 95 -3.70 -7.53 -14.60
C ASN A 95 -2.66 -6.46 -14.98
N GLY A 96 -2.45 -5.45 -14.14
CA GLY A 96 -1.56 -4.33 -14.37
C GLY A 96 -2.05 -3.30 -15.40
N GLN A 97 -3.28 -3.47 -15.93
CA GLN A 97 -3.84 -2.63 -17.00
C GLN A 97 -5.10 -1.89 -16.55
N LYS A 98 -6.03 -2.61 -15.91
CA LYS A 98 -7.28 -2.05 -15.38
C LYS A 98 -7.10 -1.73 -13.90
N TRP A 99 -7.29 -0.47 -13.53
CA TRP A 99 -7.06 0.02 -12.18
C TRP A 99 -8.37 0.39 -11.51
N GLU A 100 -8.56 -0.06 -10.28
CA GLU A 100 -9.72 0.25 -9.45
C GLU A 100 -9.28 1.01 -8.21
N GLN A 101 -9.89 2.16 -7.96
CA GLN A 101 -9.67 2.94 -6.75
C GLN A 101 -10.33 2.25 -5.55
N ILE A 102 -9.56 1.99 -4.49
CA ILE A 102 -10.04 1.34 -3.27
C ILE A 102 -10.02 2.26 -2.04
N ARG A 103 -9.34 3.40 -2.14
CA ARG A 103 -9.29 4.43 -1.08
C ARG A 103 -8.85 5.77 -1.66
N MET A 104 -9.43 6.85 -1.15
CA MET A 104 -8.89 8.19 -1.25
C MET A 104 -8.93 8.78 0.16
N ALA A 105 -7.83 9.37 0.61
CA ALA A 105 -7.78 9.97 1.94
C ALA A 105 -6.69 11.05 2.05
N ARG A 106 -6.90 11.98 2.97
CA ARG A 106 -5.91 12.99 3.32
C ARG A 106 -4.95 12.50 4.41
N LEU A 107 -3.67 12.77 4.25
CA LEU A 107 -2.67 12.65 5.33
C LEU A 107 -2.47 14.02 5.98
N LEU A 108 -2.95 14.19 7.21
CA LEU A 108 -3.13 15.52 7.84
C LEU A 108 -1.82 16.25 8.14
N GLU A 109 -0.73 15.51 8.35
CA GLU A 109 0.59 16.11 8.62
C GLU A 109 1.33 16.48 7.33
N ARG A 110 0.86 16.05 6.15
CA ARG A 110 1.54 16.27 4.86
C ARG A 110 1.84 17.75 4.53
N PRO A 111 0.93 18.73 4.79
CA PRO A 111 1.19 20.14 4.52
C PRO A 111 2.39 20.72 5.29
N ALA A 112 2.71 20.16 6.46
CA ALA A 112 3.80 20.62 7.31
C ALA A 112 5.17 20.02 6.91
N MET A 113 5.18 19.08 5.96
CA MET A 113 6.37 18.31 5.59
C MET A 113 6.87 18.71 4.20
N LYS A 114 8.20 18.84 4.07
CA LYS A 114 8.85 19.09 2.76
C LYS A 114 8.83 17.84 1.87
N SER A 115 9.01 16.68 2.48
CA SER A 115 9.09 15.39 1.83
C SER A 115 8.36 14.32 2.64
N VAL A 116 8.12 13.17 2.02
CA VAL A 116 7.61 11.96 2.67
C VAL A 116 8.48 10.77 2.31
N TYR A 117 8.47 9.72 3.13
CA TYR A 117 9.05 8.45 2.75
C TYR A 117 7.99 7.58 2.09
N CYS A 118 8.31 6.91 1.00
CA CYS A 118 7.40 5.98 0.34
C CYS A 118 8.14 4.78 -0.25
N GLY A 119 7.49 3.64 -0.34
CA GLY A 119 8.11 2.46 -0.95
C GLY A 119 7.46 1.14 -0.58
N LEU A 120 8.25 0.07 -0.71
CA LEU A 120 7.82 -1.30 -0.49
C LEU A 120 7.78 -1.63 0.99
N TYR A 121 6.75 -2.36 1.41
CA TYR A 121 6.71 -2.96 2.73
C TYR A 121 6.21 -4.39 2.70
N ALA A 122 6.68 -5.17 3.67
CA ALA A 122 6.18 -6.49 3.99
C ALA A 122 6.15 -6.64 5.52
N CYS A 123 5.15 -7.36 6.04
CA CYS A 123 4.97 -7.61 7.46
C CYS A 123 4.43 -9.04 7.65
N SER A 124 4.94 -9.72 8.67
CA SER A 124 4.50 -11.05 9.09
C SER A 124 4.30 -11.06 10.61
N PRO A 125 3.12 -10.64 11.09
CA PRO A 125 2.92 -10.31 12.50
C PRO A 125 2.93 -11.53 13.44
N LYS A 126 2.62 -12.72 12.92
CA LYS A 126 2.39 -13.92 13.75
C LYS A 126 3.65 -14.77 13.92
N ALA A 127 4.34 -15.08 12.82
CA ALA A 127 5.53 -15.93 12.83
C ALA A 127 6.33 -15.75 11.54
N ALA A 128 7.64 -16.01 11.59
CA ALA A 128 8.51 -15.92 10.41
C ALA A 128 8.14 -16.92 9.31
N GLY A 129 8.48 -16.61 8.07
CA GLY A 129 8.32 -17.50 6.92
C GLY A 129 7.64 -16.86 5.71
N TYR A 130 6.96 -15.72 5.91
CA TYR A 130 6.30 -15.01 4.81
C TYR A 130 7.28 -14.65 3.68
N GLN A 131 6.95 -15.06 2.45
CA GLN A 131 7.67 -14.65 1.24
C GLN A 131 6.80 -13.72 0.40
N ALA A 132 7.29 -12.51 0.17
CA ALA A 132 6.72 -11.55 -0.76
C ALA A 132 7.73 -11.23 -1.86
N GLU A 133 7.34 -11.41 -3.11
CA GLU A 133 8.14 -11.06 -4.27
C GLU A 133 7.60 -9.76 -4.89
N PHE A 134 8.49 -8.78 -5.04
CA PHE A 134 8.18 -7.53 -5.72
C PHE A 134 8.84 -7.54 -7.09
N SER A 135 8.06 -7.53 -8.16
CA SER A 135 8.64 -7.59 -9.51
C SER A 135 9.32 -6.28 -9.91
N PHE A 136 8.85 -5.14 -9.38
CA PHE A 136 9.42 -3.82 -9.62
C PHE A 136 8.94 -2.83 -8.57
N LEU A 137 9.65 -1.71 -8.41
CA LEU A 137 9.14 -0.49 -7.80
C LEU A 137 9.29 0.63 -8.84
N ASN A 138 8.17 1.21 -9.28
CA ASN A 138 8.17 2.35 -10.19
C ASN A 138 7.80 3.62 -9.44
N PHE A 139 8.60 4.68 -9.59
CA PHE A 139 8.35 6.00 -9.05
C PHE A 139 8.32 7.01 -10.19
N GLU A 140 7.23 7.76 -10.29
CA GLU A 140 7.02 8.78 -11.31
C GLU A 140 6.68 10.10 -10.62
N PRO A 141 7.49 11.17 -10.78
CA PRO A 141 7.14 12.48 -10.25
C PRO A 141 5.97 13.10 -11.01
N GLY A 142 5.11 13.83 -10.32
CA GLY A 142 3.92 14.47 -10.86
C GLY A 142 2.65 13.64 -10.73
N ARG A 143 1.59 14.08 -11.41
CA ARG A 143 0.27 13.43 -11.43
C ARG A 143 0.12 12.58 -12.70
N LEU A 144 -0.79 11.60 -12.66
CA LEU A 144 -1.27 10.97 -13.89
C LEU A 144 -2.02 12.02 -14.72
N SER A 145 -1.65 12.15 -16.00
CA SER A 145 -2.32 13.00 -16.99
C SER A 145 -3.64 12.41 -17.47
#